data_AF-A0A949YDR9-F1
#
_entry.id   AF-A0A949YDR9-F1
#
_cell.length_a   1.000
_cell.length_b   1.000
_cell.length_c   1.000
_cell.angle_alpha   90.00
_cell.angle_beta   90.00
_cell.angle_gamma   90.00
#
_symmetry.space_group_name_H-M   'P 1'
#
loop_
_entity.id
_entity.type
_entity.pdbx_description
1 polymer ?
#
loop_
_entity_poly.entity_id
_entity_poly.type
_entity_poly.pdbx_seq_one_letter_code
_entity_poly.pdbx_strand_id
1 'polypeptide(L)' 'MSSLSENLDQRMLELNDRYQRKFGFPFIICARLNNVATILQAMEDRLTNSGETEFKTALQEISKIARLRLADIIV' A
#
# COMPACT_ATOMS: atom_id res chain seq x y z
N MET A 1 -6.66 3.43 -24.30
CA MET A 1 -5.89 3.28 -23.04
C MET A 1 -6.61 3.85 -21.81
N SER A 2 -7.71 4.60 -21.98
CA SER A 2 -8.49 5.21 -20.88
C SER A 2 -9.25 4.19 -20.01
N SER A 3 -9.87 3.15 -20.59
CA SER A 3 -10.71 2.20 -19.84
C SER A 3 -9.96 1.25 -18.91
N LEU A 4 -8.69 0.97 -19.16
CA LEU A 4 -7.86 0.09 -18.32
C LEU A 4 -7.42 0.79 -17.02
N SER A 5 -7.17 2.10 -17.07
CA SER A 5 -6.81 2.90 -15.89
C SER A 5 -8.01 3.06 -14.96
N GLU A 6 -9.19 3.35 -15.50
CA GLU A 6 -10.41 3.52 -14.68
C GLU A 6 -10.77 2.23 -13.92
N ASN A 7 -10.62 1.06 -14.56
CA ASN A 7 -10.87 -0.22 -13.89
C ASN A 7 -9.83 -0.54 -12.80
N LEU A 8 -8.58 -0.12 -13.03
CA LEU A 8 -7.48 -0.28 -12.07
C LEU A 8 -7.70 0.59 -10.83
N ASP A 9 -8.05 1.86 -11.03
CA ASP A 9 -8.31 2.81 -9.94
C ASP A 9 -9.48 2.33 -9.06
N GLN A 10 -10.55 1.86 -9.69
CA GLN A 10 -11.69 1.29 -8.95
C GLN A 10 -11.28 0.05 -8.13
N ARG A 11 -10.51 -0.87 -8.71
CA ARG A 11 -10.03 -2.06 -7.98
C ARG A 11 -9.13 -1.70 -6.80
N MET A 12 -8.26 -0.70 -6.94
CA MET A 12 -7.44 -0.22 -5.84
C MET A 12 -8.28 0.39 -4.72
N LEU A 13 -9.31 1.17 -5.06
CA LEU A 13 -10.24 1.73 -4.07
C LEU A 13 -10.99 0.64 -3.31
N GLU A 14 -11.52 -0.36 -4.02
CA GLU A 14 -12.23 -1.50 -3.42
C GLU A 14 -11.32 -2.32 -2.49
N LEU A 15 -10.08 -2.58 -2.90
CA LEU A 15 -9.09 -3.28 -2.08
C LEU A 15 -8.73 -2.46 -0.83
N ASN A 16 -8.54 -1.15 -0.97
CA ASN A 16 -8.21 -0.29 0.17
C ASN A 16 -9.35 -0.19 1.18
N ASP A 17 -10.61 -0.12 0.72
CA ASP A 17 -11.78 -0.14 1.61
C ASP A 17 -11.89 -1.47 2.39
N ARG A 18 -11.68 -2.61 1.70
CA ARG A 18 -11.62 -3.92 2.37
C ARG A 18 -10.50 -3.97 3.41
N TYR A 19 -9.36 -3.37 3.09
CA TYR A 19 -8.21 -3.29 3.97
C TYR A 19 -8.50 -2.49 5.24
N GLN A 20 -9.10 -1.30 5.07
CA GLN A 20 -9.49 -0.44 6.17
C GLN A 20 -10.55 -1.09 7.06
N ARG A 21 -11.54 -1.78 6.47
CA ARG A 21 -12.54 -2.54 7.23
C ARG A 21 -11.94 -3.70 8.02
N LYS A 22 -10.92 -4.39 7.49
CA LYS A 22 -10.28 -5.53 8.16
C LYS A 22 -9.30 -5.10 9.26
N PHE A 23 -8.45 -4.12 8.97
CA PHE A 23 -7.30 -3.79 9.83
C PHE A 23 -7.45 -2.47 10.60
N GLY A 24 -8.43 -1.63 10.26
CA GLY A 24 -8.69 -0.35 10.92
C GLY A 24 -7.80 0.82 10.46
N PHE A 25 -6.96 0.60 9.44
CA PHE A 25 -6.10 1.63 8.84
C PHE A 25 -6.00 1.40 7.31
N PRO A 26 -5.71 2.44 6.51
CA PRO A 26 -5.59 2.29 5.06
C PRO A 26 -4.38 1.44 4.68
N PHE A 27 -4.36 0.91 3.46
CA PHE A 27 -3.20 0.21 2.95
C PHE A 27 -1.99 1.14 2.83
N ILE A 28 -0.85 0.72 3.40
CA ILE A 28 0.39 1.50 3.39
C ILE A 28 1.49 0.69 2.70
N ILE A 29 2.10 1.31 1.69
CA ILE A 29 3.27 0.80 0.98
C ILE A 29 4.14 1.95 0.48
N CYS A 30 5.45 1.74 0.45
CA CYS A 30 6.40 2.69 -0.10
C CYS A 30 6.35 2.66 -1.64
N ALA A 31 5.52 3.54 -2.23
CA ALA A 31 5.29 3.58 -3.67
C ALA A 31 6.57 3.83 -4.50
N ARG A 32 7.55 4.60 -4.00
CA ARG A 32 8.83 4.82 -4.71
C ARG A 32 9.65 3.53 -4.94
N LEU A 33 9.36 2.47 -4.18
CA LEU A 33 10.06 1.19 -4.27
C LEU A 33 9.22 0.11 -4.96
N ASN A 34 8.03 0.44 -5.47
CA ASN A 34 7.09 -0.52 -6.02
C ASN A 34 6.45 0.02 -7.30
N ASN A 35 6.14 -0.86 -8.25
CA ASN A 35 5.30 -0.52 -9.39
C ASN A 35 3.83 -0.89 -9.11
N VAL A 36 2.91 -0.41 -9.95
CA VAL A 36 1.47 -0.59 -9.75
C VAL A 36 1.05 -2.06 -9.68
N ALA A 37 1.65 -2.93 -10.50
CA ALA A 37 1.34 -4.36 -10.49
C ALA A 37 1.77 -5.01 -9.15
N THR A 38 2.96 -4.66 -8.65
CA THR A 38 3.43 -5.13 -7.33
C THR A 38 2.54 -4.60 -6.19
N ILE A 39 2.06 -3.36 -6.29
CA ILE A 39 1.15 -2.78 -5.28
C ILE A 39 -0.16 -3.58 -5.23
N LEU A 40 -0.78 -3.85 -6.38
CA LEU A 40 -2.01 -4.64 -6.45
C LEU A 40 -1.82 -6.04 -5.85
N GLN A 41 -0.77 -6.75 -6.25
CA GLN A 41 -0.48 -8.07 -5.71
C GLN A 41 -0.28 -8.02 -4.20
N ALA A 42 0.48 -7.03 -3.71
CA ALA A 42 0.72 -6.86 -2.28
C ALA A 42 -0.58 -6.53 -1.51
N MET A 43 -1.52 -5.79 -2.09
CA MET A 43 -2.83 -5.54 -1.46
C MET A 43 -3.63 -6.83 -1.30
N GLU A 44 -3.65 -7.68 -2.31
CA GLU A 44 -4.37 -8.96 -2.28
C GLU A 44 -3.73 -9.95 -1.31
N ASP A 45 -2.40 -10.11 -1.36
CA ASP A 45 -1.68 -11.04 -0.49
C ASP A 45 -1.79 -10.61 0.98
N ARG A 46 -1.61 -9.32 1.27
CA ARG A 46 -1.64 -8.78 2.63
C ARG A 46 -3.04 -8.79 3.24
N LEU A 47 -4.10 -8.83 2.45
CA LEU A 47 -5.44 -9.07 2.97
C LEU A 47 -5.59 -10.44 3.63
N THR A 48 -4.68 -11.40 3.41
CA THR A 48 -4.69 -12.70 4.10
C THR A 48 -3.98 -12.69 5.46
N ASN A 49 -3.20 -11.65 5.77
CA ASN A 49 -2.42 -11.54 7.00
C ASN A 49 -3.31 -11.42 8.26
N SER A 50 -2.70 -11.74 9.41
CA SER A 50 -3.23 -11.37 10.73
C SER A 50 -3.05 -9.87 10.98
N GLY A 51 -3.87 -9.30 11.87
CA GLY A 51 -3.78 -7.87 12.20
C GLY A 51 -2.43 -7.47 12.78
N GLU A 52 -1.80 -8.33 13.60
CA GLU A 52 -0.49 -8.04 14.19
C GLU A 52 0.63 -8.01 13.13
N THR A 53 0.64 -9.01 12.23
CA THR A 53 1.59 -9.05 11.11
C THR A 53 1.42 -7.81 10.24
N GLU A 54 0.19 -7.41 10.00
CA GLU A 54 -0.09 -6.29 9.13
C GLU A 54 0.28 -4.95 9.74
N PHE A 55 0.03 -4.78 11.04
CA PHE A 55 0.46 -3.61 11.77
C PHE A 55 1.99 -3.44 11.73
N LYS A 56 2.74 -4.54 11.96
CA LYS A 56 4.22 -4.53 11.85
C LYS A 56 4.67 -4.18 10.43
N THR A 57 4.04 -4.77 9.41
CA THR A 57 4.35 -4.49 8.00
C THR A 57 4.09 -3.03 7.66
N ALA A 58 2.95 -2.47 8.08
CA ALA A 58 2.62 -1.06 7.87
C ALA A 58 3.67 -0.12 8.48
N LEU A 59 4.13 -0.39 9.72
CA LEU A 59 5.19 0.40 10.35
C LEU A 59 6.52 0.34 9.59
N GLN A 60 6.87 -0.81 9.01
CA GLN A 60 8.07 -0.94 8.17
C GLN A 60 7.94 -0.10 6.89
N GLU A 61 6.77 -0.12 6.24
CA GLU A 61 6.52 0.71 5.06
C GLU A 61 6.55 2.21 5.38
N ILE A 62 5.96 2.65 6.51
CA ILE A 62 6.07 4.03 6.99
C ILE A 62 7.53 4.41 7.19
N SER A 63 8.33 3.54 7.80
CA SER A 63 9.76 3.78 8.04
C SER A 63 10.56 3.95 6.75
N LYS A 64 10.23 3.17 5.70
CA LYS A 64 10.83 3.32 4.36
C LYS A 64 10.46 4.68 3.75
N ILE A 65 9.18 5.06 3.82
CA ILE A 65 8.69 6.36 3.32
C ILE A 65 9.38 7.51 4.05
N ALA A 66 9.44 7.46 5.37
CA ALA A 66 10.08 8.48 6.20
C ALA A 66 11.57 8.63 5.84
N ARG A 67 12.30 7.51 5.71
CA ARG A 67 13.71 7.51 5.33
C ARG A 67 13.94 8.18 3.97
N LEU A 68 13.15 7.81 2.96
CA LEU A 68 13.28 8.39 1.62
C LEU A 68 12.96 9.89 1.62
N ARG A 69 11.91 10.31 2.33
CA ARG A 69 11.55 11.72 2.46
C ARG A 69 12.63 12.53 3.19
N LEU A 70 13.22 11.97 4.24
CA LEU A 70 14.34 12.62 4.94
C LEU A 70 15.56 12.77 4.03
N ALA A 71 15.88 11.75 3.23
CA ALA A 71 16.97 11.81 2.26
C ALA A 71 16.74 12.89 1.17
N ASP A 72 15.49 13.15 0.79
CA ASP A 72 15.18 14.25 -0.14
C ASP A 72 15.38 15.65 0.47
N ILE A 73 15.36 15.77 1.81
CA ILE A 73 15.52 17.04 2.54
C ILE A 73 16.99 17.32 2.88
N ILE A 74 17.74 16.28 3.23
CA ILE A 74 19.16 16.38 3.58
C ILE A 74 19.97 16.30 2.28
N VAL A 75 19.95 17.41 1.53
CA VAL A 75 20.81 17.64 0.35
C VAL A 75 22.09 18.34 0.80
#